data_AF-A0A2N5PHL6-F1
#
_entry.id   AF-A0A2N5PHL6-F1
#
_cell.length_a   1.000
_cell.length_b   1.000
_cell.length_c   1.000
_cell.angle_alpha   90.00
_cell.angle_beta   90.00
_cell.angle_gamma   90.00
#
_symmetry.space_group_name_H-M   'P 1'
#
loop_
_entity.id
_entity.type
_entity.pdbx_description
1 polymer ?
#
loop_
_entity_poly.entity_id
_entity_poly.type
_entity_poly.pdbx_seq_one_letter_code
_entity_poly.pdbx_strand_id
1 'polypeptide(L)' 'MATKNLAENPYERLANAIIIQASKDYMTSLRKKKRNPGSASAEHDIRECERFFRSGWYQVLTSVDGEYLIAKLRKAI' A
#
# COMPACT_ATOMS: atom_id res chain seq x y z
N MET A 1 6.06 -28.34 -14.36
CA MET A 1 5.98 -27.00 -13.72
C MET A 1 4.52 -26.72 -13.47
N ALA A 2 4.09 -26.82 -12.20
CA ALA A 2 2.69 -26.63 -11.85
C ALA A 2 2.30 -25.17 -12.07
N THR A 3 1.40 -24.95 -13.02
CA THR A 3 0.61 -23.73 -13.10
C THR A 3 -0.09 -23.57 -11.76
N LYS A 4 0.35 -22.60 -10.94
CA LYS A 4 -0.38 -22.19 -9.74
C LYS A 4 -1.74 -21.72 -10.23
N ASN A 5 -2.72 -22.62 -10.17
CA ASN A 5 -4.11 -22.30 -10.44
C ASN A 5 -4.46 -21.08 -9.60
N LEU A 6 -4.82 -19.97 -10.25
CA LEU A 6 -5.35 -18.73 -9.67
C LEU A 6 -6.75 -18.96 -9.06
N ALA A 7 -6.96 -20.10 -8.41
CA ALA A 7 -8.11 -20.43 -7.58
C ALA A 7 -7.88 -19.97 -6.13
N GLU A 8 -7.07 -18.91 -5.93
CA GLU A 8 -6.99 -18.21 -4.66
C GLU A 8 -8.37 -17.59 -4.38
N ASN A 9 -8.82 -17.76 -3.15
CA ASN A 9 -10.10 -17.30 -2.63
C ASN A 9 -10.45 -15.89 -3.18
N PRO A 10 -11.66 -15.66 -3.74
CA PRO A 10 -12.00 -14.37 -4.32
C PRO A 10 -11.83 -13.20 -3.34
N TYR A 11 -12.01 -13.44 -2.04
CA TYR A 11 -11.76 -12.44 -1.00
C TYR A 11 -10.27 -12.17 -0.78
N GLU A 12 -9.43 -13.19 -0.87
CA GLU A 12 -7.97 -13.03 -0.79
C GLU A 12 -7.44 -12.27 -2.01
N ARG A 13 -7.94 -12.57 -3.21
CA ARG A 13 -7.63 -11.81 -4.43
C ARG A 13 -8.04 -10.34 -4.31
N LEU A 14 -9.22 -10.08 -3.74
CA LEU A 14 -9.69 -8.72 -3.50
C LEU A 14 -8.81 -7.99 -2.47
N ALA A 15 -8.49 -8.64 -1.35
CA ALA A 15 -7.62 -8.08 -0.33
C ALA A 15 -6.23 -7.71 -0.90
N ASN A 16 -5.63 -8.62 -1.67
CA ASN A 16 -4.37 -8.38 -2.36
C ASN A 16 -4.47 -7.20 -3.35
N ALA A 17 -5.56 -7.12 -4.12
CA ALA A 17 -5.77 -6.01 -5.05
C ALA A 17 -5.85 -4.65 -4.34
N ILE A 18 -6.56 -4.58 -3.20
CA ILE A 18 -6.66 -3.36 -2.38
C ILE A 18 -5.27 -2.95 -1.89
N ILE A 19 -4.49 -3.88 -1.34
CA ILE A 19 -3.15 -3.60 -0.81
C ILE A 19 -2.19 -3.15 -1.90
N ILE A 20 -2.22 -3.79 -3.07
CA ILE A 20 -1.40 -3.41 -4.24
C ILE A 20 -1.75 -1.99 -4.69
N GLN A 21 -3.05 -1.66 -4.76
CA GLN A 21 -3.48 -0.33 -5.18
C GLN A 21 -3.03 0.73 -4.17
N ALA A 22 -3.28 0.53 -2.88
CA ALA A 22 -2.83 1.44 -1.82
C ALA A 22 -1.31 1.66 -1.84
N SER A 23 -0.53 0.61 -2.13
CA SER A 23 0.93 0.71 -2.26
C SER A 23 1.36 1.58 -3.44
N LYS A 24 0.65 1.48 -4.58
CA LYS A 24 0.91 2.32 -5.77
C LYS A 24 0.56 3.78 -5.51
N ASP A 25 -0.56 4.03 -4.85
CA ASP A 25 -1.00 5.38 -4.50
C ASP A 25 0.01 6.03 -3.56
N TYR A 26 0.47 5.29 -2.54
CA TYR A 26 1.51 5.75 -1.62
C TYR A 26 2.83 6.10 -2.33
N MET A 27 3.34 5.21 -3.19
CA MET A 27 4.56 5.47 -3.97
C MET A 27 4.42 6.70 -4.88
N THR A 28 3.25 6.87 -5.49
CA THR A 28 2.98 8.02 -6.38
C THR A 28 3.00 9.32 -5.59
N SER A 29 2.39 9.34 -4.41
CA SER A 29 2.38 10.50 -3.52
C SER A 29 3.76 10.81 -2.95
N LEU A 30 4.57 9.79 -2.61
CA LEU A 30 5.98 9.98 -2.22
C LEU A 30 6.81 10.59 -3.34
N ARG A 31 6.67 10.11 -4.59
CA ARG A 31 7.35 10.71 -5.76
C ARG A 31 6.91 12.15 -6.00
N LYS A 32 5.61 12.44 -5.85
CA LYS A 32 5.06 13.79 -5.95
C LYS A 32 5.64 14.71 -4.89
N LYS A 33 5.75 14.24 -3.64
CA LYS A 33 6.39 14.97 -2.54
C LYS A 33 7.89 15.19 -2.77
N LYS A 34 8.61 14.20 -3.31
CA LYS A 34 10.03 14.32 -3.66
C LYS A 34 10.27 15.40 -4.73
N ARG A 35 9.37 15.50 -5.72
CA ARG A 35 9.44 16.53 -6.78
C ARG A 35 8.96 17.91 -6.32
N ASN A 36 7.94 17.97 -5.47
CA ASN A 36 7.40 19.20 -4.92
C ASN A 36 7.16 19.05 -3.41
N PRO A 37 8.15 19.38 -2.58
CA PRO A 37 8.07 19.22 -1.13
C PRO A 37 6.93 20.00 -0.46
N GLY A 38 6.47 21.10 -1.07
CA GLY A 38 5.37 21.93 -0.55
C GLY A 38 3.97 21.47 -0.98
N SER A 39 3.82 20.30 -1.63
CA SER A 39 2.52 19.84 -2.11
C SER A 39 1.65 19.31 -0.96
N ALA A 40 0.75 20.15 -0.45
CA ALA A 40 -0.20 19.78 0.61
C ALA A 40 -1.05 18.53 0.25
N SER A 41 -1.44 18.40 -1.03
CA SER A 41 -2.14 17.20 -1.52
C SER A 41 -1.27 15.94 -1.40
N ALA A 42 0.00 15.99 -1.81
CA ALA A 42 0.88 14.83 -1.71
C ALA A 42 1.07 14.40 -0.23
N GLU A 43 1.18 15.36 0.68
CA GLU A 43 1.28 15.05 2.10
C GLU A 43 -0.01 14.47 2.67
N HIS A 44 -1.17 14.98 2.26
CA HIS A 44 -2.46 14.44 2.66
C HIS A 44 -2.60 12.99 2.20
N ASP A 45 -2.31 12.70 0.92
CA ASP A 45 -2.41 11.36 0.35
C ASP A 45 -1.44 10.37 1.05
N ILE A 46 -0.23 10.81 1.38
CA ILE A 46 0.75 10.03 2.17
C ILE A 46 0.17 9.69 3.55
N ARG A 47 -0.43 10.67 4.24
CA ARG A 47 -1.02 10.45 5.58
C ARG A 47 -2.19 9.49 5.55
N GLU A 48 -3.08 9.61 4.56
CA GLU A 48 -4.22 8.68 4.43
C GLU A 48 -3.77 7.26 4.11
N CYS A 49 -2.78 7.07 3.23
CA CYS A 49 -2.21 5.74 2.97
C CYS A 49 -1.56 5.14 4.22
N GLU A 50 -0.80 5.93 4.98
CA GLU A 50 -0.19 5.47 6.24
C GLU A 50 -1.23 5.12 7.30
N ARG A 51 -2.29 5.92 7.41
CA ARG A 51 -3.43 5.63 8.28
C ARG A 51 -4.10 4.32 7.87
N PHE A 52 -4.26 4.06 6.57
CA PHE A 52 -4.77 2.79 6.07
C PHE A 52 -3.88 1.62 6.48
N PHE A 53 -2.57 1.67 6.21
CA PHE A 53 -1.64 0.59 6.56
C PHE A 53 -1.53 0.35 8.08
N ARG A 54 -1.75 1.37 8.90
CA ARG A 54 -1.79 1.28 10.37
C ARG A 54 -3.16 0.89 10.93
N SER A 55 -4.19 0.79 10.08
CA SER A 55 -5.55 0.55 10.54
C SER A 55 -5.77 -0.93 10.88
N GLY A 56 -6.68 -1.19 11.82
CA GLY A 56 -7.14 -2.56 12.09
C GLY A 56 -7.79 -3.22 10.87
N TRP A 57 -8.33 -2.44 9.93
CA TRP A 57 -8.87 -2.99 8.67
C TRP A 57 -7.78 -3.59 7.79
N TYR A 58 -6.60 -2.98 7.73
CA TYR A 58 -5.47 -3.56 7.00
C TYR A 58 -5.04 -4.92 7.57
N GLN A 59 -5.06 -5.07 8.90
CA GLN A 59 -4.75 -6.33 9.59
C GLN A 59 -5.78 -7.44 9.30
N VAL A 60 -7.02 -7.07 8.94
CA VAL A 60 -8.04 -8.02 8.48
C VAL A 60 -7.75 -8.49 7.05
N LEU A 61 -7.22 -7.60 6.20
CA LEU A 61 -6.91 -7.91 4.81
C LEU A 61 -5.61 -8.71 4.63
N THR A 62 -4.64 -8.55 5.53
CA THR A 62 -3.35 -9.24 5.44
C THR A 62 -2.67 -9.37 6.80
N SER A 63 -1.83 -10.42 6.92
CA SER A 63 -0.95 -10.62 8.08
C SER A 63 0.40 -9.89 7.94
N VAL A 64 0.65 -9.19 6.83
CA VAL A 64 1.86 -8.40 6.65
C VAL A 64 1.84 -7.20 7.60
N ASP A 65 2.97 -6.91 8.25
CA ASP A 65 3.11 -5.73 9.09
C ASP A 65 3.09 -4.44 8.24
N GLY A 66 2.17 -3.54 8.55
CA GLY A 66 1.99 -2.26 7.87
C GLY A 66 3.17 -1.30 8.02
N GLU A 67 3.84 -1.29 9.18
CA GLU A 67 5.04 -0.44 9.38
C GLU A 67 6.20 -0.96 8.54
N TYR A 68 6.36 -2.28 8.47
CA TYR A 68 7.35 -2.91 7.59
C TYR A 68 7.08 -2.56 6.11
N LEU A 69 5.81 -2.61 5.68
CA LEU A 69 5.44 -2.25 4.32
C LEU A 69 5.76 -0.77 4.02
N ILE A 70 5.39 0.15 4.91
CA ILE A 70 5.68 1.58 4.77
C ILE A 70 7.20 1.82 4.64
N ALA A 71 8.00 1.24 5.54
CA ALA A 71 9.45 1.40 5.54
C ALA A 71 10.07 0.90 4.23
N LYS A 72 9.60 -0.24 3.72
CA LYS A 72 10.06 -0.82 2.46
C LYS A 72 9.70 0.06 1.27
N LEU A 73 8.46 0.58 1.21
CA LEU A 73 8.01 1.46 0.13
C LEU A 73 8.77 2.79 0.13
N ARG A 74 9.01 3.40 1.29
CA ARG A 74 9.81 4.63 1.40
C ARG A 74 11.24 4.43 0.93
N LYS A 75 11.87 3.29 1.24
CA LYS A 75 13.24 2.97 0.79
C LYS A 75 13.34 2.78 -0.73
N ALA A 76 12.25 2.44 -1.41
CA ALA A 76 12.22 2.19 -2.84
C ALA A 76 12.04 3.46 -3.71
N ILE A 77 11.84 4.63 -3.09
CA ILE A 77 11.60 5.92 -3.77
C ILE A 77 12.79 6.86 -3.61
#